data_AF-A3VGS7-F1
#
_entry.id   AF-A3VGS7-F1
#
_cell.length_a   1.000
_cell.length_b   1.000
_cell.length_c   1.000
_cell.angle_alpha   90.00
_cell.angle_beta   90.00
_cell.angle_gamma   90.00
#
_symmetry.space_group_name_H-M   'P 1'
#
loop_
_entity.id
_entity.type
_entity.pdbx_description
1 polymer ?
#
loop_
_entity_poly.entity_id
_entity_poly.type
_entity_poly.pdbx_seq_one_letter_code
_entity_poly.pdbx_strand_id
1 'polypeptide(L)'
;MPSGTVIERRNRALLAFLFLTGSREGAAISLPLRNLDLKSGCVQFDGRYVDTKFGKSFSTGFYPFGEFAENILQDWATELTQVHLFSATDPLFPKTKVAVGVSRKFEAVGISREPWKNASSAAKIFKQAFADAGLPPFSPHRVRDTMTDLANDHCRTPEDFKAWSQNMGHDDVLTTFSSYGTVPPGRQMELMGRFRKRGVHVDDVIE
;
A
#
# COMPACT_ATOMS: atom_id res chain seq x y z
N MET A 1 -3.76 -0.81 -16.88
CA MET A 1 -2.54 -1.64 -17.01
C MET A 1 -2.86 -2.93 -17.75
N PRO A 2 -1.95 -3.43 -18.62
CA PRO A 2 -2.09 -4.73 -19.29
C PRO A 2 -2.24 -5.91 -18.30
N SER A 3 -2.72 -7.05 -18.80
CA SER A 3 -2.94 -8.27 -17.98
C SER A 3 -2.86 -9.60 -18.77
N GLY A 4 -2.35 -9.56 -20.01
CA GLY A 4 -2.26 -10.71 -20.88
C GLY A 4 -1.22 -11.74 -20.43
N THR A 5 -0.13 -11.30 -19.78
CA THR A 5 0.91 -12.20 -19.26
C THR A 5 0.90 -12.29 -17.73
N VAL A 6 1.46 -13.37 -17.17
CA VAL A 6 1.63 -13.54 -15.71
C VAL A 6 2.43 -12.38 -15.09
N ILE A 7 3.39 -11.84 -15.83
CA ILE A 7 4.22 -10.70 -15.41
C ILE A 7 3.37 -9.43 -15.32
N GLU A 8 2.50 -9.21 -16.30
CA GLU A 8 1.58 -8.06 -16.31
C GLU A 8 0.56 -8.14 -15.18
N ARG A 9 -0.02 -9.32 -14.93
CA ARG A 9 -0.96 -9.55 -13.81
C ARG A 9 -0.30 -9.32 -12.46
N ARG A 10 0.90 -9.87 -12.24
CA ARG A 10 1.72 -9.57 -11.04
C ARG A 10 1.97 -8.07 -10.90
N ASN A 11 2.37 -7.38 -11.98
CA ASN A 11 2.65 -5.95 -11.93
C ASN A 11 1.40 -5.14 -11.54
N ARG A 12 0.24 -5.49 -12.10
CA ARG A 12 -1.04 -4.87 -11.77
C ARG A 12 -1.41 -5.12 -10.30
N ALA A 13 -1.23 -6.34 -9.80
CA ALA A 13 -1.47 -6.68 -8.41
C ALA A 13 -0.51 -5.99 -7.43
N LEU A 14 0.76 -5.79 -7.82
CA LEU A 14 1.72 -5.02 -7.03
C LEU A 14 1.26 -3.57 -6.85
N LEU A 15 0.76 -2.92 -7.91
CA LEU A 15 0.22 -1.56 -7.79
C LEU A 15 -1.02 -1.53 -6.89
N ALA A 16 -1.97 -2.43 -7.11
CA ALA A 16 -3.17 -2.53 -6.27
C ALA A 16 -2.80 -2.72 -4.79
N PHE A 17 -1.88 -3.62 -4.49
CA PHE A 17 -1.37 -3.85 -3.14
C PHE A 17 -0.73 -2.60 -2.52
N LEU A 18 0.10 -1.87 -3.27
CA LEU A 18 0.72 -0.65 -2.75
C LEU A 18 -0.32 0.40 -2.38
N PHE A 19 -1.38 0.56 -3.18
CA PHE A 19 -2.49 1.46 -2.86
C PHE A 19 -3.35 0.95 -1.69
N LEU A 20 -3.70 -0.34 -1.67
CA LEU A 20 -4.48 -0.91 -0.56
C LEU A 20 -3.74 -0.83 0.77
N THR A 21 -2.40 -0.87 0.80
CA THR A 21 -1.65 -1.00 2.06
C THR A 21 -0.76 0.20 2.39
N GLY A 22 -0.49 1.09 1.43
CA GLY A 22 0.56 2.11 1.59
C GLY A 22 1.93 1.51 1.90
N SER A 23 2.16 0.22 1.59
CA SER A 23 3.38 -0.50 1.93
C SER A 23 4.62 0.17 1.33
N ARG A 24 5.75 0.06 2.04
CA ARG A 24 7.05 0.35 1.44
C ARG A 24 7.40 -0.76 0.45
N GLU A 25 8.12 -0.41 -0.61
CA GLU A 25 8.50 -1.36 -1.66
C GLU A 25 9.30 -2.55 -1.11
N GLY A 26 10.25 -2.31 -0.19
CA GLY A 26 11.05 -3.37 0.44
C GLY A 26 10.20 -4.39 1.21
N ALA A 27 9.21 -3.90 1.97
CA ALA A 27 8.27 -4.77 2.66
C ALA A 27 7.33 -5.50 1.68
N ALA A 28 6.92 -4.85 0.60
CA ALA A 28 6.07 -5.46 -0.41
C ALA A 28 6.76 -6.65 -1.11
N ILE A 29 8.02 -6.48 -1.53
CA ILE A 29 8.73 -7.53 -2.30
C ILE A 29 9.11 -8.75 -1.45
N SER A 30 9.23 -8.60 -0.13
CA SER A 30 9.61 -9.67 0.80
C SER A 30 8.41 -10.37 1.45
N LEU A 31 7.18 -9.86 1.22
CA LEU A 31 5.97 -10.35 1.87
C LEU A 31 5.61 -11.79 1.42
N PRO A 32 5.55 -12.76 2.34
CA PRO A 32 5.05 -14.10 2.04
C PRO A 32 3.52 -14.11 1.84
N LEU A 33 3.01 -15.08 1.07
CA LEU A 33 1.56 -15.23 0.83
C LEU A 33 0.72 -15.35 2.11
N ARG A 34 1.19 -16.07 3.12
CA ARG A 34 0.46 -16.27 4.39
C ARG A 34 0.15 -14.99 5.17
N ASN A 35 0.84 -13.90 4.84
CA ASN A 35 0.73 -12.62 5.52
C ASN A 35 -0.36 -11.72 4.91
N LEU A 36 -1.06 -12.20 3.87
CA LEU A 36 -2.21 -11.54 3.27
C LEU A 36 -3.50 -12.23 3.76
N ASP A 37 -4.36 -11.47 4.45
CA ASP A 37 -5.70 -11.92 4.85
C ASP A 37 -6.75 -11.14 4.04
N LEU A 38 -7.18 -11.73 2.94
CA LEU A 38 -8.21 -11.17 2.06
C LEU A 38 -9.60 -11.17 2.70
N LYS A 39 -9.87 -12.05 3.68
CA LYS A 39 -11.18 -12.12 4.33
C LYS A 39 -11.36 -10.95 5.29
N SER A 40 -10.29 -10.59 6.00
CA SER A 40 -10.28 -9.45 6.92
C SER A 40 -9.81 -8.15 6.27
N GLY A 41 -9.48 -8.18 4.98
CA GLY A 41 -8.99 -7.02 4.23
C GLY A 41 -7.72 -6.42 4.83
N CYS A 42 -6.74 -7.25 5.21
CA CYS A 42 -5.54 -6.77 5.89
C CYS A 42 -4.29 -7.58 5.58
N VAL A 43 -3.14 -7.02 5.97
CA VAL A 43 -1.80 -7.59 5.77
C VAL A 43 -1.02 -7.50 7.07
N GLN A 44 -0.41 -8.60 7.48
CA GLN A 44 0.48 -8.65 8.64
C GLN A 44 1.92 -8.52 8.17
N PHE A 45 2.55 -7.38 8.42
CA PHE A 45 3.98 -7.21 8.22
C PHE A 45 4.72 -7.78 9.42
N ASP A 46 5.20 -9.02 9.35
CA ASP A 46 6.03 -9.64 10.39
C ASP A 46 7.50 -9.37 10.12
N GLY A 47 8.12 -8.51 10.92
CA GLY A 47 9.51 -8.06 10.74
C GLY A 47 10.58 -9.16 10.83
N ARG A 48 10.21 -10.39 11.23
CA ARG A 48 11.08 -11.57 11.18
C ARG A 48 11.22 -12.15 9.77
N TYR A 49 10.23 -11.92 8.91
CA TYR A 49 10.13 -12.49 7.57
C TYR A 49 9.99 -11.43 6.47
N VAL A 50 9.63 -10.20 6.84
CA VAL A 50 9.36 -9.11 5.93
C VAL A 50 10.34 -7.97 6.19
N ASP A 51 10.91 -7.41 5.13
CA ASP A 51 11.89 -6.31 5.18
C ASP A 51 11.22 -4.97 5.53
N THR A 52 10.71 -4.88 6.75
CA THR A 52 10.13 -3.66 7.30
C THR A 52 11.22 -2.72 7.81
N LYS A 53 10.89 -1.43 7.89
CA LYS A 53 11.81 -0.43 8.45
C LYS A 53 12.11 -0.79 9.92
N PHE A 54 13.37 -1.03 10.22
CA PHE A 54 13.85 -1.45 11.54
C PHE A 54 13.32 -2.81 12.04
N GLY A 55 12.85 -3.69 11.15
CA GLY A 55 12.37 -5.03 11.54
C GLY A 55 11.11 -5.03 12.40
N LYS A 56 10.29 -3.98 12.30
CA LYS A 56 9.04 -3.85 13.05
C LYS A 56 7.97 -4.83 12.56
N SER A 57 7.17 -5.32 13.50
CA SER A 57 5.95 -6.06 13.20
C SER A 57 4.72 -5.19 13.41
N PHE A 58 3.84 -5.13 12.41
CA PHE A 58 2.58 -4.38 12.47
C PHE A 58 1.58 -4.95 11.47
N SER A 59 0.30 -4.61 11.62
CA SER A 59 -0.74 -4.96 10.66
C SER A 59 -1.25 -3.71 9.98
N THR A 60 -1.63 -3.86 8.71
CA THR A 60 -2.26 -2.82 7.91
C THR A 60 -3.57 -3.36 7.36
N GLY A 61 -4.69 -2.75 7.73
CA GLY A 61 -5.96 -2.90 7.02
C GLY A 61 -5.95 -2.14 5.71
N PHE A 62 -6.77 -2.58 4.76
CA PHE A 62 -6.87 -1.96 3.44
C PHE A 62 -7.39 -0.53 3.55
N TYR A 63 -6.69 0.40 2.90
CA TYR A 63 -7.16 1.76 2.67
C TYR A 63 -8.34 1.76 1.68
N PRO A 64 -9.21 2.79 1.72
CA PRO A 64 -10.48 2.81 0.99
C PRO A 64 -10.31 3.13 -0.51
N PHE A 65 -9.57 2.29 -1.24
CA PHE A 65 -9.42 2.36 -2.71
C PHE A 65 -10.46 1.51 -3.47
N GLY A 66 -11.36 0.84 -2.74
CA GLY A 66 -12.52 0.14 -3.26
C GLY A 66 -12.24 -1.27 -3.81
N GLU A 67 -13.33 -1.98 -4.07
CA GLU A 67 -13.34 -3.40 -4.43
C GLU A 67 -12.54 -3.72 -5.70
N PHE A 68 -12.41 -2.77 -6.63
CA PHE A 68 -11.63 -2.99 -7.85
C PHE A 68 -10.16 -3.34 -7.54
N ALA A 69 -9.54 -2.65 -6.59
CA ALA A 69 -8.15 -2.92 -6.21
C ALA A 69 -8.05 -4.23 -5.42
N GLU A 70 -9.02 -4.51 -4.54
CA GLU A 70 -9.07 -5.74 -3.76
C GLU A 70 -9.23 -6.98 -4.64
N ASN A 71 -10.13 -6.92 -5.63
CA ASN A 71 -10.36 -7.99 -6.60
C ASN A 71 -9.09 -8.30 -7.40
N ILE A 72 -8.35 -7.28 -7.84
CA ILE A 72 -7.06 -7.50 -8.53
C ILE A 72 -6.08 -8.28 -7.64
N LEU A 73 -6.00 -7.92 -6.36
CA LEU A 73 -5.09 -8.59 -5.42
C LEU A 73 -5.56 -10.02 -5.10
N GLN A 74 -6.87 -10.21 -4.95
CA GLN A 74 -7.50 -11.50 -4.73
C GLN A 74 -7.30 -12.45 -5.92
N ASP A 75 -7.53 -11.99 -7.14
CA ASP A 75 -7.31 -12.75 -8.36
C ASP A 75 -5.87 -13.22 -8.45
N TRP A 76 -4.92 -12.34 -8.11
CA TRP A 76 -3.50 -12.66 -8.13
C TRP A 76 -3.11 -13.69 -7.06
N ALA A 77 -3.56 -13.53 -5.82
CA ALA A 77 -3.30 -14.50 -4.75
C ALA A 77 -3.92 -15.88 -5.07
N THR A 78 -5.10 -15.87 -5.69
CA THR A 78 -5.78 -17.08 -6.17
C THR A 78 -4.99 -17.75 -7.30
N GLU A 79 -4.51 -16.99 -8.28
CA GLU A 79 -3.67 -17.51 -9.36
C GLU A 79 -2.38 -18.13 -8.82
N LEU A 80 -1.70 -17.45 -7.89
CA LEU A 80 -0.47 -17.96 -7.28
C LEU A 80 -0.69 -19.32 -6.60
N THR A 81 -1.77 -19.45 -5.82
CA THR A 81 -2.04 -20.68 -5.05
C THR A 81 -2.62 -21.81 -5.90
N GLN A 82 -3.55 -21.50 -6.81
CA GLN A 82 -4.28 -22.52 -7.57
C GLN A 82 -3.62 -22.91 -8.89
N VAL A 83 -2.94 -21.98 -9.56
CA VAL A 83 -2.33 -22.22 -10.88
C VAL A 83 -0.84 -22.48 -10.75
N HIS A 84 -0.13 -21.61 -10.01
CA HIS A 84 1.33 -21.72 -9.86
C HIS A 84 1.77 -22.57 -8.67
N LEU A 85 0.80 -23.04 -7.86
CA LEU A 85 0.99 -23.90 -6.68
C LEU A 85 1.97 -23.31 -5.66
N PHE A 86 1.91 -21.98 -5.48
CA PHE A 86 2.68 -21.30 -4.45
C PHE A 86 2.18 -21.68 -3.07
N SER A 87 3.12 -21.92 -2.18
CA SER A 87 2.90 -22.23 -0.77
C SER A 87 2.75 -20.96 0.06
N ALA A 88 2.33 -21.12 1.31
CA ALA A 88 2.15 -20.05 2.27
C ALA A 88 3.44 -19.22 2.52
N THR A 89 4.61 -19.80 2.29
CA THR A 89 5.91 -19.14 2.49
C THR A 89 6.50 -18.52 1.23
N ASP A 90 5.93 -18.81 0.06
CA ASP A 90 6.38 -18.21 -1.20
C ASP A 90 6.00 -16.71 -1.25
N PRO A 91 6.76 -15.88 -1.99
CA PRO A 91 6.52 -14.44 -2.04
C PRO A 91 5.20 -14.11 -2.75
N LEU A 92 4.45 -13.16 -2.21
CA LEU A 92 3.26 -12.60 -2.86
C LEU A 92 3.62 -11.92 -4.19
N PHE A 93 4.81 -11.33 -4.30
CA PHE A 93 5.31 -10.74 -5.54
C PHE A 93 6.63 -11.37 -5.98
N PRO A 94 6.58 -12.50 -6.71
CA PRO A 94 7.77 -13.18 -7.20
C PRO A 94 8.51 -12.38 -8.27
N LYS A 95 9.84 -12.48 -8.27
CA LYS A 95 10.66 -11.89 -9.33
C LYS A 95 10.40 -12.58 -10.67
N THR A 96 10.66 -11.84 -11.75
CA THR A 96 10.61 -12.39 -13.10
C THR A 96 11.65 -13.48 -13.27
N LYS A 97 11.23 -14.65 -13.77
CA LYS A 97 12.14 -15.72 -14.21
C LYS A 97 12.66 -15.36 -15.59
N VAL A 98 13.98 -15.26 -15.71
CA VAL A 98 14.67 -14.95 -16.97
C VAL A 98 15.43 -16.19 -17.42
N ALA A 99 15.29 -16.56 -18.69
CA ALA A 99 16.04 -17.65 -19.31
C ALA A 99 16.48 -17.25 -20.73
N VAL A 100 17.36 -18.05 -21.33
CA VAL A 100 17.74 -17.86 -22.74
C VAL A 100 16.58 -18.36 -23.60
N GLY A 101 15.96 -17.45 -24.35
CA GLY A 101 14.87 -17.74 -25.25
C GLY A 101 15.33 -18.34 -26.57
N VAL A 102 14.37 -18.67 -27.43
CA VAL A 102 14.61 -19.27 -28.76
C VAL A 102 15.46 -18.33 -29.64
N SER A 103 15.35 -17.02 -29.42
CA SER A 103 16.16 -15.99 -30.09
C SER A 103 17.64 -15.94 -29.63
N ARG A 104 18.05 -16.82 -28.71
CA ARG A 104 19.35 -16.80 -28.00
C ARG A 104 19.60 -15.52 -27.20
N LYS A 105 18.55 -14.78 -26.85
CA LYS A 105 18.60 -13.62 -25.95
C LYS A 105 17.92 -13.94 -24.62
N PHE A 106 18.21 -13.15 -23.59
CA PHE A 106 17.50 -13.25 -22.33
C PHE A 106 16.06 -12.78 -22.49
N GLU A 107 15.12 -13.64 -22.13
CA GLU A 107 13.69 -13.40 -22.24
C GLU A 107 13.01 -13.72 -20.90
N ALA A 108 11.91 -13.02 -20.65
CA ALA A 108 11.09 -13.26 -19.48
C ALA A 108 10.18 -14.46 -19.73
N VAL A 109 10.44 -15.57 -19.03
CA VAL A 109 9.75 -16.86 -19.27
C VAL A 109 8.73 -17.20 -18.19
N GLY A 110 8.51 -16.31 -17.22
CA GLY A 110 7.51 -16.47 -16.17
C GLY A 110 7.92 -15.81 -14.85
N ILE A 111 7.51 -16.43 -13.74
CA ILE A 111 7.82 -16.00 -12.37
C ILE A 111 8.63 -17.09 -11.65
N SER A 112 9.53 -16.69 -10.76
CA SER A 112 10.26 -17.63 -9.88
C SER A 112 9.57 -17.75 -8.52
N ARG A 113 10.04 -18.64 -7.62
CA ARG A 113 9.57 -18.72 -6.23
C ARG A 113 10.37 -17.85 -5.26
N GLU A 114 11.08 -16.88 -5.79
CA GLU A 114 11.98 -16.03 -5.02
C GLU A 114 11.52 -14.58 -5.10
N PRO A 115 11.66 -13.80 -4.02
CA PRO A 115 11.41 -12.37 -4.07
C PRO A 115 12.49 -11.66 -4.91
N TRP A 116 12.24 -10.40 -5.25
CA TRP A 116 13.33 -9.55 -5.77
C TRP A 116 14.37 -9.31 -4.67
N LYS A 117 15.65 -9.20 -5.07
CA LYS A 117 16.74 -8.88 -4.13
C LYS A 117 16.66 -7.45 -3.59
N ASN A 118 16.04 -6.53 -4.33
CA ASN A 118 15.87 -5.14 -3.94
C ASN A 118 14.61 -4.53 -4.56
N ALA A 119 14.21 -3.41 -4.00
CA ALA A 119 12.99 -2.69 -4.34
C ALA A 119 13.00 -2.05 -5.74
N SER A 120 14.17 -1.91 -6.38
CA SER A 120 14.32 -1.20 -7.66
C SER A 120 13.42 -1.75 -8.78
N SER A 121 13.17 -3.07 -8.79
CA SER A 121 12.26 -3.67 -9.77
C SER A 121 10.80 -3.26 -9.54
N ALA A 122 10.36 -3.24 -8.27
CA ALA A 122 9.03 -2.77 -7.89
C ALA A 122 8.86 -1.27 -8.19
N ALA A 123 9.84 -0.43 -7.83
CA ALA A 123 9.87 0.99 -8.21
C ALA A 123 9.77 1.20 -9.72
N LYS A 124 10.50 0.40 -10.51
CA LYS A 124 10.48 0.51 -11.98
C LYS A 124 9.10 0.14 -12.54
N ILE A 125 8.50 -0.95 -12.06
CA ILE A 125 7.15 -1.37 -12.46
C ILE A 125 6.14 -0.26 -12.17
N PHE A 126 6.20 0.33 -10.98
CA PHE A 126 5.31 1.41 -10.60
C PHE A 126 5.48 2.65 -11.48
N LYS A 127 6.71 3.14 -11.63
CA LYS A 127 7.01 4.30 -12.50
C LYS A 127 6.53 4.09 -13.92
N GLN A 128 6.78 2.89 -14.48
CA GLN A 128 6.39 2.56 -15.84
C GLN A 128 4.87 2.56 -15.99
N ALA A 129 4.12 2.04 -15.01
CA ALA A 129 2.67 2.01 -15.08
C ALA A 129 2.04 3.42 -15.19
N PHE A 130 2.60 4.42 -14.52
CA PHE A 130 2.17 5.81 -14.68
C PHE A 130 2.57 6.39 -16.04
N ALA A 131 3.80 6.13 -16.48
CA ALA A 131 4.27 6.58 -17.79
C ALA A 131 3.42 5.99 -18.94
N ASP A 132 3.06 4.71 -18.87
CA ASP A 132 2.21 4.02 -19.84
C ASP A 132 0.78 4.61 -19.87
N ALA A 133 0.34 5.23 -18.78
CA ALA A 133 -0.94 5.94 -18.69
C ALA A 133 -0.83 7.43 -19.10
N GLY A 134 0.33 7.89 -19.58
CA GLY A 134 0.56 9.29 -19.95
C GLY A 134 0.70 10.25 -18.75
N LEU A 135 0.92 9.71 -17.55
CA LEU A 135 1.11 10.49 -16.33
C LEU A 135 2.61 10.64 -15.99
N PRO A 136 2.99 11.62 -15.15
CA PRO A 136 4.36 11.72 -14.64
C PRO A 136 4.80 10.40 -13.96
N PRO A 137 6.08 9.98 -14.12
CA PRO A 137 6.58 8.72 -13.58
C PRO A 137 6.81 8.80 -12.07
N PHE A 138 5.72 8.84 -11.30
CA PHE A 138 5.74 8.92 -9.85
C PHE A 138 6.45 7.72 -9.21
N SER A 139 7.08 7.95 -8.06
CA SER A 139 7.63 6.86 -7.25
C SER A 139 6.57 6.27 -6.32
N PRO A 140 6.69 5.00 -5.90
CA PRO A 140 5.80 4.39 -4.90
C PRO A 140 5.67 5.17 -3.59
N HIS A 141 6.64 6.01 -3.24
CA HIS A 141 6.54 6.88 -2.06
C HIS A 141 5.32 7.83 -2.13
N ARG A 142 4.94 8.26 -3.33
CA ARG A 142 3.78 9.13 -3.55
C ARG A 142 2.45 8.49 -3.14
N VAL A 143 2.39 7.16 -3.07
CA VAL A 143 1.22 6.45 -2.54
C VAL A 143 1.00 6.79 -1.07
N ARG A 144 2.08 6.88 -0.28
CA ARG A 144 1.98 7.25 1.14
C ARG A 144 1.63 8.71 1.32
N ASP A 145 2.12 9.60 0.45
CA ASP A 145 1.67 11.00 0.43
C ASP A 145 0.16 11.06 0.15
N THR A 146 -0.34 10.24 -0.78
CA THR A 146 -1.78 10.12 -1.05
C THR A 146 -2.55 9.63 0.18
N MET A 147 -2.03 8.66 0.96
CA MET A 147 -2.66 8.25 2.23
C MET A 147 -2.69 9.38 3.25
N THR A 148 -1.63 10.18 3.30
CA THR A 148 -1.56 11.34 4.19
C THR A 148 -2.65 12.35 3.82
N ASP A 149 -2.80 12.64 2.53
CA ASP A 149 -3.81 13.58 2.04
C ASP A 149 -5.24 13.05 2.28
N LEU A 150 -5.50 11.76 1.99
CA LEU A 150 -6.81 11.13 2.17
C LEU A 150 -7.27 11.08 3.64
N ALA A 151 -6.36 11.09 4.61
CA ALA A 151 -6.74 11.14 6.01
C ALA A 151 -7.56 12.39 6.34
N ASN A 152 -7.31 13.52 5.66
CA ASN A 152 -8.12 14.74 5.85
C ASN A 152 -9.59 14.55 5.45
N ASP A 153 -9.82 13.69 4.46
CA ASP A 153 -11.16 13.42 3.94
C ASP A 153 -11.89 12.34 4.76
N HIS A 154 -11.15 11.39 5.35
CA HIS A 154 -11.73 10.25 6.07
C HIS A 154 -11.75 10.40 7.60
N CYS A 155 -10.69 10.94 8.19
CA CYS A 155 -10.58 11.04 9.65
C CYS A 155 -11.41 12.22 10.17
N ARG A 156 -12.21 11.96 11.20
CA ARG A 156 -13.08 12.95 11.86
C ARG A 156 -12.73 13.14 13.32
N THR A 157 -12.10 12.15 13.92
CA THR A 157 -11.70 12.18 15.33
C THR A 157 -10.18 12.01 15.48
N PRO A 158 -9.59 12.43 16.62
CA PRO A 158 -8.20 12.12 16.92
C PRO A 158 -7.90 10.61 16.92
N GLU A 159 -8.88 9.78 17.29
CA GLU A 159 -8.77 8.32 17.24
C GLU A 159 -8.67 7.81 15.79
N ASP A 160 -9.46 8.37 14.86
CA ASP A 160 -9.35 8.02 13.44
C ASP A 160 -7.96 8.33 12.89
N PHE A 161 -7.42 9.51 13.23
CA PHE A 161 -6.06 9.89 12.84
C PHE A 161 -5.01 8.97 13.47
N LYS A 162 -5.20 8.55 14.73
CA LYS A 162 -4.35 7.57 15.41
C LYS A 162 -4.38 6.22 14.71
N ALA A 163 -5.57 5.72 14.39
CA ALA A 163 -5.74 4.45 13.69
C ALA A 163 -5.11 4.49 12.30
N TRP A 164 -5.35 5.55 11.52
CA TRP A 164 -4.76 5.75 10.19
C TRP A 164 -3.23 5.80 10.25
N SER A 165 -2.68 6.51 11.24
CA SER A 165 -1.24 6.57 11.52
C SER A 165 -0.63 5.19 11.80
N GLN A 166 -1.25 4.43 12.70
CA GLN A 166 -0.80 3.09 13.07
C GLN A 166 -0.89 2.14 11.89
N ASN A 167 -1.94 2.30 11.05
CA ASN A 167 -2.12 1.55 9.82
C ASN A 167 -0.99 1.78 8.81
N MET A 168 -0.35 2.96 8.83
CA MET A 168 0.85 3.28 8.05
C MET A 168 2.15 2.68 8.66
N GLY A 169 2.09 2.09 9.86
CA GLY A 169 3.24 1.58 10.60
C GLY A 169 4.08 2.68 11.27
N HIS A 170 3.45 3.77 11.72
CA HIS A 170 4.09 4.82 12.52
C HIS A 170 3.85 4.57 14.03
N ASP A 171 4.92 4.64 14.84
CA ASP A 171 4.81 4.46 16.30
C ASP A 171 4.25 5.73 16.97
N ASP A 172 4.68 6.89 16.46
CA ASP A 172 4.36 8.18 17.03
C ASP A 172 3.39 8.96 16.14
N VAL A 173 2.34 9.42 16.79
CA VAL A 173 1.24 10.20 16.23
C VAL A 173 1.69 11.63 15.96
N LEU A 174 2.72 12.13 16.64
CA LEU A 174 3.29 13.44 16.37
C LEU A 174 4.05 13.46 15.05
N THR A 175 4.71 12.37 14.66
CA THR A 175 5.28 12.23 13.29
C THR A 175 4.17 12.26 12.24
N THR A 176 2.99 11.81 12.64
CA THR A 176 1.75 11.83 11.89
C THR A 176 1.21 13.25 11.84
N PHE A 177 0.76 13.89 12.93
CA PHE A 177 0.20 15.26 12.93
C PHE A 177 1.14 16.32 12.35
N SER A 178 2.46 16.20 12.53
CA SER A 178 3.41 17.10 11.87
C SER A 178 3.50 16.91 10.35
N SER A 179 3.19 15.69 9.86
CA SER A 179 3.18 15.34 8.43
C SER A 179 1.81 15.49 7.76
N TYR A 180 0.68 15.39 8.50
CA TYR A 180 -0.69 15.66 7.98
C TYR A 180 -0.94 17.14 7.65
N GLY A 181 0.05 17.98 7.90
CA GLY A 181 0.14 19.31 7.31
C GLY A 181 -0.29 20.41 8.27
N THR A 182 0.49 21.49 8.25
CA THR A 182 0.03 22.79 8.69
C THR A 182 -1.28 23.10 7.98
N VAL A 183 -2.34 23.35 8.75
CA VAL A 183 -3.62 23.80 8.18
C VAL A 183 -3.34 25.07 7.36
N PRO A 184 -3.63 25.10 6.05
CA PRO A 184 -3.38 26.28 5.24
C PRO A 184 -4.05 27.52 5.84
N PRO A 185 -3.41 28.70 5.82
CA PRO A 185 -3.93 29.88 6.54
C PRO A 185 -5.39 30.21 6.23
N GLY A 186 -5.84 30.07 4.97
CA GLY A 186 -7.23 30.28 4.59
C GLY A 186 -8.21 29.30 5.25
N ARG A 187 -7.84 28.01 5.29
CA ARG A 187 -8.65 26.97 5.94
C ARG A 187 -8.67 27.14 7.46
N GLN A 188 -7.55 27.57 8.04
CA GLN A 188 -7.48 27.89 9.47
C GLN A 188 -8.49 28.98 9.84
N MET A 189 -8.52 30.08 9.09
CA MET A 189 -9.48 31.18 9.35
C MET A 189 -10.94 30.74 9.16
N GLU A 190 -11.23 29.89 8.17
CA GLU A 190 -12.55 29.31 7.96
C GLU A 190 -12.99 28.42 9.14
N LEU A 191 -12.10 27.58 9.65
CA LEU A 191 -12.35 26.73 10.81
C LEU A 191 -12.58 27.56 12.07
N MET A 192 -11.74 28.57 12.33
CA MET A 192 -11.92 29.48 13.46
C MET A 192 -13.25 30.23 13.38
N GLY A 193 -13.68 30.65 12.18
CA GLY A 193 -15.00 31.24 11.96
C GLY A 193 -16.15 30.28 12.31
N ARG A 194 -16.03 28.99 11.95
CA ARG A 194 -17.01 27.95 12.34
C ARG A 194 -17.03 27.71 13.85
N PHE A 195 -15.86 27.60 14.50
CA PHE A 195 -15.78 27.42 15.94
C PHE A 195 -16.43 28.59 16.70
N ARG A 196 -16.18 29.82 16.25
CA ARG A 196 -16.83 31.01 16.81
C ARG A 196 -18.36 30.95 16.70
N LYS A 197 -18.89 30.48 15.57
CA LYS A 197 -20.35 30.31 15.38
C LYS A 197 -20.93 29.19 16.24
N ARG A 198 -20.15 28.14 16.51
CA ARG A 198 -20.59 26.98 17.31
C ARG A 198 -20.71 27.31 18.80
N GLY A 199 -20.03 28.35 19.28
CA GLY A 199 -20.06 28.77 20.67
C GLY A 199 -19.32 27.81 21.61
N VAL A 200 -19.37 28.09 22.91
CA VAL A 200 -18.83 27.20 23.95
C VAL A 200 -19.72 25.95 24.01
N HIS A 201 -19.13 24.74 24.02
CA HIS A 201 -19.90 23.54 24.35
C HIS A 201 -20.37 23.68 25.80
N VAL A 202 -21.69 23.78 25.98
CA VAL A 202 -22.31 23.59 27.28
C VAL A 202 -22.37 22.08 27.44
N ASP A 203 -21.43 21.51 28.20
CA ASP A 203 -21.60 20.15 28.67
C ASP A 203 -22.86 20.15 29.54
N ASP A 204 -23.87 19.34 29.18
CA ASP A 204 -25.05 19.13 30.00
C ASP A 204 -24.57 18.58 31.35
N VAL A 205 -24.51 19.46 32.34
CA VAL A 205 -24.33 19.09 33.75
C VAL A 205 -25.59 18.31 34.12
N ILE A 206 -25.43 16.99 34.20
CA ILE A 206 -26.44 16.09 34.75
C ILE A 206 -26.71 16.51 36.19
N GLU A 207 -27.93 16.97 36.46
CA GLU A 207 -28.53 17.08 37.80
C GLU A 207 -28.76 15.70 38.43
#